data_AF-A0A368NHD0-F1
#
_entry.id   AF-A0A368NHD0-F1
#
_cell.length_a   1.000
_cell.length_b   1.000
_cell.length_c   1.000
_cell.angle_alpha   90.00
_cell.angle_beta   90.00
_cell.angle_gamma   90.00
#
_symmetry.space_group_name_H-M   'P 1'
#
loop_
_entity.id
_entity.type
_entity.pdbx_description
1 polymer ?
#
loop_
_entity_poly.entity_id
_entity_poly.type
_entity_poly.pdbx_seq_one_letter_code
_entity_poly.pdbx_strand_id
1 'polypeptide(L)'
;MSETLNETSALALQMKIIDDPTWQQQRQAHWDEEHQDAYAECWPRTTVKAVKQLFMRGEINRKGLAKFSAGQRVALYFQLFPVQSREAFIFILGQLEGDEIANFNAHEKAGTFFYALLKIKSDIRHDRFADQSKAQRLAIFDWFWGDKFDLNRRVPCLVGGSSQPIDVIAMTVLRHFLSSIFSWMDCAEKHQPAPFWLERMDYALSAFDCLDEDAFSIQRYDGHDKNREGFQRVLWGLLAGPIKSAVNKLPAHIKEMNQIRDKLIVRFREIADHKPAFDSLWQHIDKHGVDFERKLKITFTLSEEQLIEWRSTITQGKSPTYFGDDDRHERWSSTEAIDSKLRRLLKRTDPLLDKAWADLFCKGTSNVELGADEEDLDEPWVQLELRKNINGTLILLYIFPESIQDVDALEVGVFDIISQLPVSDLFSWQYFGPI
;
A
#
# COMPACT_ATOMS: atom_id res chain seq x y z
N MET A 1 1.39 -36.46 23.37
CA MET A 1 0.50 -37.33 22.57
C MET A 1 -0.90 -36.74 22.33
N SER A 2 -1.19 -35.48 22.69
CA SER A 2 -2.49 -34.83 22.43
C SER A 2 -2.52 -33.88 21.22
N GLU A 3 -1.37 -33.55 20.62
CA GLU A 3 -1.30 -32.61 19.48
C GLU A 3 -1.59 -33.30 18.13
N THR A 4 -1.15 -34.54 17.94
CA THR A 4 -1.34 -35.29 16.69
C THR A 4 -2.80 -35.67 16.40
N LEU A 5 -3.62 -35.87 17.44
CA LEU A 5 -5.05 -36.15 17.30
C LEU A 5 -5.86 -34.94 16.83
N ASN A 6 -5.42 -33.71 17.17
CA ASN A 6 -6.06 -32.48 16.68
C ASN A 6 -5.70 -32.16 15.23
N GLU A 7 -4.46 -32.43 14.80
CA GLU A 7 -4.00 -32.16 13.43
C GLU A 7 -4.68 -33.06 12.38
N THR A 8 -4.90 -34.34 12.71
CA THR A 8 -5.60 -35.28 11.81
C THR A 8 -7.08 -34.92 11.66
N SER A 9 -7.68 -34.35 12.71
CA SER A 9 -9.06 -33.86 12.71
C SER A 9 -9.26 -32.62 11.83
N ALA A 10 -8.29 -31.70 11.80
CA ALA A 10 -8.39 -30.46 11.04
C ALA A 10 -8.14 -30.65 9.54
N LEU A 11 -7.16 -31.48 9.14
CA LEU A 11 -6.95 -31.85 7.74
C LEU A 11 -8.14 -32.63 7.18
N ALA A 12 -8.72 -33.54 7.96
CA ALA A 12 -9.95 -34.24 7.58
C ALA A 12 -11.15 -33.29 7.44
N LEU A 13 -11.22 -32.22 8.24
CA LEU A 13 -12.25 -31.19 8.13
C LEU A 13 -12.05 -30.35 6.85
N GLN A 14 -10.81 -30.01 6.50
CA GLN A 14 -10.50 -29.31 5.25
C GLN A 14 -10.85 -30.15 4.03
N MET A 15 -10.54 -31.45 4.06
CA MET A 15 -10.92 -32.39 3.00
C MET A 15 -12.44 -32.46 2.85
N LYS A 16 -13.21 -32.45 3.97
CA LYS A 16 -14.68 -32.39 3.90
C LYS A 16 -15.20 -31.12 3.23
N ILE A 17 -14.56 -29.96 3.43
CA ILE A 17 -14.92 -28.70 2.76
C ILE A 17 -14.58 -28.79 1.26
N ILE A 18 -13.40 -29.30 0.94
CA ILE A 18 -12.94 -29.43 -0.45
C ILE A 18 -13.80 -30.44 -1.21
N ASP A 19 -14.28 -31.50 -0.57
CA ASP A 19 -15.12 -32.50 -1.20
C ASP A 19 -16.61 -32.12 -1.22
N ASP A 20 -17.00 -30.98 -0.64
CA ASP A 20 -18.37 -30.45 -0.73
C ASP A 20 -18.69 -30.09 -2.21
N PRO A 21 -19.72 -30.73 -2.82
CA PRO A 21 -20.10 -30.47 -4.21
C PRO A 21 -20.50 -29.01 -4.47
N THR A 22 -21.18 -28.35 -3.52
CA THR A 22 -21.61 -26.96 -3.67
C THR A 22 -20.41 -26.01 -3.65
N TRP A 23 -19.48 -26.25 -2.73
CA TRP A 23 -18.24 -25.49 -2.66
C TRP A 23 -17.38 -25.67 -3.93
N GLN A 24 -17.28 -26.91 -4.44
CA GLN A 24 -16.56 -27.21 -5.70
C GLN A 24 -17.19 -26.50 -6.90
N GLN A 25 -18.52 -26.48 -7.00
CA GLN A 25 -19.23 -25.77 -8.06
C GLN A 25 -18.97 -24.26 -8.01
N GLN A 26 -19.04 -23.64 -6.83
CA GLN A 26 -18.76 -22.21 -6.66
C GLN A 26 -17.33 -21.85 -7.04
N ARG A 27 -16.35 -22.64 -6.58
CA ARG A 27 -14.95 -22.43 -6.95
C ARG A 27 -14.68 -22.66 -8.43
N GLN A 28 -15.32 -23.65 -9.03
CA GLN A 28 -15.18 -23.92 -10.45
C GLN A 28 -15.71 -22.75 -11.29
N ALA A 29 -16.89 -22.21 -10.93
CA ALA A 29 -17.43 -21.02 -11.58
C ALA A 29 -16.48 -19.83 -11.46
N HIS A 30 -15.93 -19.59 -10.26
CA HIS A 30 -14.96 -18.51 -10.05
C HIS A 30 -13.64 -18.73 -10.83
N TRP A 31 -13.17 -19.97 -10.96
CA TRP A 31 -12.01 -20.26 -11.82
C TRP A 31 -12.30 -19.93 -13.28
N ASP A 32 -13.48 -20.34 -13.77
CA ASP A 32 -13.86 -20.18 -15.18
C ASP A 32 -14.08 -18.71 -15.53
N GLU A 33 -14.64 -17.92 -14.62
CA GLU A 33 -14.88 -16.47 -14.79
C GLU A 33 -13.59 -15.65 -14.71
N GLU A 34 -12.71 -15.93 -13.75
CA GLU A 34 -11.63 -14.99 -13.38
C GLU A 34 -10.21 -15.48 -13.74
N HIS A 35 -9.99 -16.78 -13.95
CA HIS A 35 -8.63 -17.35 -14.04
C HIS A 35 -8.40 -18.13 -15.33
N GLN A 36 -9.41 -18.79 -15.90
CA GLN A 36 -9.20 -19.73 -16.99
C GLN A 36 -8.51 -19.09 -18.20
N ASP A 37 -9.06 -18.00 -18.73
CA ASP A 37 -8.58 -17.40 -19.97
C ASP A 37 -7.27 -16.64 -19.74
N ALA A 38 -7.19 -15.82 -18.67
CA ALA A 38 -5.97 -15.08 -18.30
C ALA A 38 -4.75 -16.00 -18.12
N TYR A 39 -4.94 -17.16 -17.51
CA TYR A 39 -3.85 -18.12 -17.30
C TYR A 39 -3.53 -18.93 -18.57
N ALA A 40 -4.55 -19.25 -19.39
CA ALA A 40 -4.38 -19.97 -20.65
C ALA A 40 -3.64 -19.14 -21.72
N GLU A 41 -3.80 -17.82 -21.72
CA GLU A 41 -3.06 -16.91 -22.59
C GLU A 41 -1.57 -16.86 -22.24
N CYS A 42 -1.25 -16.93 -20.95
CA CYS A 42 0.12 -16.74 -20.46
C CYS A 42 0.94 -18.04 -20.39
N TRP A 43 0.29 -19.18 -20.09
CA TRP A 43 0.99 -20.41 -19.70
C TRP A 43 0.56 -21.66 -20.48
N PRO A 44 1.47 -22.63 -20.64
CA PRO A 44 1.14 -23.92 -21.26
C PRO A 44 0.00 -24.62 -20.51
N ARG A 45 -0.81 -25.39 -21.24
CA ARG A 45 -1.94 -26.17 -20.70
C ARG A 45 -1.56 -27.05 -19.50
N THR A 46 -0.34 -27.61 -19.49
CA THR A 46 0.18 -28.42 -18.38
C THR A 46 0.33 -27.62 -17.09
N THR A 47 0.81 -26.38 -17.19
CA THR A 47 0.94 -25.45 -16.07
C THR A 47 -0.40 -24.96 -15.60
N VAL A 48 -1.29 -24.55 -16.52
CA VAL A 48 -2.67 -24.14 -16.17
C VAL A 48 -3.40 -25.26 -15.44
N LYS A 49 -3.27 -26.51 -15.90
CA LYS A 49 -3.84 -27.68 -15.22
C LYS A 49 -3.30 -27.85 -13.80
N ALA A 50 -1.98 -27.73 -13.61
CA ALA A 50 -1.36 -27.85 -12.29
C ALA A 50 -1.80 -26.74 -11.33
N VAL A 51 -1.90 -25.51 -11.82
CA VAL A 51 -2.39 -24.36 -11.04
C VAL A 51 -3.87 -24.53 -10.69
N LYS A 52 -4.70 -25.00 -11.63
CA LYS A 52 -6.12 -25.30 -11.37
C LYS A 52 -6.27 -26.41 -10.32
N GLN A 53 -5.46 -27.47 -10.40
CA GLN A 53 -5.47 -28.56 -9.41
C GLN A 53 -5.11 -28.04 -8.00
N LEU A 54 -4.07 -27.21 -7.90
CA LEU A 54 -3.71 -26.56 -6.65
C LEU A 54 -4.88 -25.70 -6.12
N PHE A 55 -5.53 -24.92 -6.99
CA PHE A 55 -6.64 -24.05 -6.61
C PHE A 55 -7.89 -24.80 -6.13
N MET A 56 -8.26 -25.88 -6.85
CA MET A 56 -9.49 -26.63 -6.59
C MET A 56 -9.34 -27.66 -5.47
N ARG A 57 -8.14 -28.26 -5.32
CA ARG A 57 -7.90 -29.43 -4.48
C ARG A 57 -6.73 -29.30 -3.52
N GLY A 58 -5.88 -28.28 -3.65
CA GLY A 58 -4.66 -28.14 -2.84
C GLY A 58 -3.54 -29.09 -3.26
N GLU A 59 -3.65 -29.74 -4.43
CA GLU A 59 -2.67 -30.68 -4.93
C GLU A 59 -1.41 -29.97 -5.46
N ILE A 60 -0.25 -30.23 -4.86
CA ILE A 60 1.03 -29.66 -5.29
C ILE A 60 1.63 -30.51 -6.42
N ASN A 61 1.51 -30.02 -7.65
CA ASN A 61 2.10 -30.66 -8.84
C ASN A 61 3.37 -29.94 -9.31
N ARG A 62 4.53 -30.27 -8.72
CA ARG A 62 5.83 -29.64 -9.03
C ARG A 62 6.22 -29.73 -10.50
N LYS A 63 5.98 -30.88 -11.14
CA LYS A 63 6.31 -31.09 -12.55
C LYS A 63 5.56 -30.12 -13.46
N GLY A 64 4.27 -29.89 -13.18
CA GLY A 64 3.47 -28.91 -13.92
C GLY A 64 3.86 -27.45 -13.63
N LEU A 65 4.52 -27.19 -12.51
CA LEU A 65 4.97 -25.87 -12.05
C LEU A 65 6.46 -25.62 -12.28
N ALA A 66 7.17 -26.49 -13.00
CA ALA A 66 8.62 -26.40 -13.19
C ALA A 66 9.11 -25.11 -13.86
N LYS A 67 8.23 -24.38 -14.57
CA LYS A 67 8.53 -23.07 -15.18
C LYS A 67 8.74 -21.97 -14.11
N PHE A 68 8.17 -22.12 -12.93
CA PHE A 68 8.27 -21.15 -11.85
C PHE A 68 9.52 -21.38 -11.01
N SER A 69 10.19 -20.31 -10.58
CA SER A 69 11.25 -20.41 -9.59
C SER A 69 10.71 -20.95 -8.27
N ALA A 70 11.59 -21.48 -7.40
CA ALA A 70 11.21 -21.95 -6.07
C ALA A 70 10.37 -20.93 -5.29
N GLY A 71 10.73 -19.63 -5.38
CA GLY A 71 9.95 -18.56 -4.73
C GLY A 71 8.57 -18.36 -5.30
N GLN A 72 8.45 -18.38 -6.62
CA GLN A 72 7.17 -18.25 -7.30
C GLN A 72 6.26 -19.46 -6.99
N ARG A 73 6.81 -20.68 -6.92
CA ARG A 73 6.04 -21.87 -6.53
C ARG A 73 5.50 -21.76 -5.10
N VAL A 74 6.36 -21.40 -4.14
CA VAL A 74 5.95 -21.18 -2.75
C VAL A 74 4.86 -20.11 -2.66
N ALA A 75 5.02 -18.98 -3.35
CA ALA A 75 4.01 -17.92 -3.40
C ALA A 75 2.66 -18.44 -3.94
N LEU A 76 2.67 -19.21 -5.04
CA LEU A 76 1.47 -19.82 -5.59
C LEU A 76 0.80 -20.79 -4.61
N TYR A 77 1.56 -21.59 -3.87
CA TYR A 77 1.01 -22.50 -2.85
C TYR A 77 0.20 -21.72 -1.82
N PHE A 78 0.80 -20.69 -1.21
CA PHE A 78 0.09 -19.89 -0.22
C PHE A 78 -1.06 -19.08 -0.81
N GLN A 79 -0.96 -18.58 -2.04
CA GLN A 79 -2.00 -17.75 -2.65
C GLN A 79 -3.21 -18.53 -3.16
N LEU A 80 -3.00 -19.75 -3.67
CA LEU A 80 -4.03 -20.52 -4.36
C LEU A 80 -4.56 -21.69 -3.53
N PHE A 81 -3.97 -22.00 -2.37
CA PHE A 81 -4.46 -23.12 -1.57
C PHE A 81 -5.95 -22.95 -1.23
N PRO A 82 -6.75 -24.03 -1.33
CA PRO A 82 -8.20 -23.96 -1.21
C PRO A 82 -8.70 -23.48 0.15
N VAL A 83 -8.00 -23.84 1.23
CA VAL A 83 -8.34 -23.42 2.58
C VAL A 83 -7.14 -22.73 3.20
N GLN A 84 -7.27 -21.45 3.48
CA GLN A 84 -6.26 -20.72 4.23
C GLN A 84 -6.51 -20.99 5.71
N SER A 85 -5.59 -21.66 6.39
CA SER A 85 -5.68 -21.97 7.84
C SER A 85 -4.31 -22.40 8.36
N ARG A 86 -4.13 -22.43 9.67
CA ARG A 86 -2.88 -22.91 10.30
C ARG A 86 -2.49 -24.28 9.76
N GLU A 87 -3.41 -25.22 9.71
CA GLU A 87 -3.13 -26.61 9.34
C GLU A 87 -2.83 -26.74 7.85
N ALA A 88 -3.47 -25.93 7.00
CA ALA A 88 -3.11 -25.85 5.59
C ALA A 88 -1.68 -25.32 5.40
N PHE A 89 -1.27 -24.32 6.19
CA PHE A 89 0.10 -23.82 6.14
C PHE A 89 1.10 -24.86 6.63
N ILE A 90 0.80 -25.58 7.71
CA ILE A 90 1.63 -26.70 8.17
C ILE A 90 1.79 -27.74 7.06
N PHE A 91 0.70 -28.09 6.38
CA PHE A 91 0.74 -29.02 5.24
C PHE A 91 1.65 -28.50 4.12
N ILE A 92 1.43 -27.27 3.62
CA ILE A 92 2.25 -26.68 2.54
C ILE A 92 3.73 -26.67 2.91
N LEU A 93 4.07 -26.20 4.11
CA LEU A 93 5.44 -26.12 4.61
C LEU A 93 6.08 -27.50 4.73
N GLY A 94 5.35 -28.48 5.24
CA GLY A 94 5.80 -29.86 5.35
C GLY A 94 6.03 -30.53 4.00
N GLN A 95 5.35 -30.07 2.94
CA GLN A 95 5.51 -30.60 1.59
C GLN A 95 6.70 -30.02 0.83
N LEU A 96 7.33 -28.92 1.26
CA LEU A 96 8.43 -28.28 0.49
C LEU A 96 9.64 -29.23 0.32
N GLU A 97 10.28 -29.18 -0.85
CA GLU A 97 11.41 -30.05 -1.20
C GLU A 97 12.58 -29.28 -1.81
N GLY A 98 13.81 -29.77 -1.61
CA GLY A 98 15.00 -29.35 -2.36
C GLY A 98 15.23 -27.84 -2.39
N ASP A 99 15.16 -27.25 -3.58
CA ASP A 99 15.34 -25.82 -3.81
C ASP A 99 14.25 -24.96 -3.15
N GLU A 100 13.06 -25.49 -2.91
CA GLU A 100 11.97 -24.77 -2.22
C GLU A 100 12.32 -24.51 -0.76
N ILE A 101 12.91 -25.50 -0.08
CA ILE A 101 13.38 -25.37 1.31
C ILE A 101 14.54 -24.38 1.37
N ALA A 102 15.56 -24.58 0.50
CA ALA A 102 16.75 -23.74 0.49
C ALA A 102 16.44 -22.26 0.24
N ASN A 103 15.36 -21.98 -0.51
CA ASN A 103 14.95 -20.63 -0.80
C ASN A 103 13.74 -20.18 0.03
N PHE A 104 13.22 -20.96 0.99
CA PHE A 104 12.01 -20.63 1.74
C PHE A 104 12.15 -19.35 2.57
N ASN A 105 13.32 -19.15 3.20
CA ASN A 105 13.63 -18.04 4.10
C ASN A 105 14.32 -16.83 3.43
N ALA A 106 14.68 -16.91 2.16
CA ALA A 106 15.40 -15.84 1.49
C ALA A 106 14.62 -14.53 1.61
N HIS A 107 15.28 -13.49 2.14
CA HIS A 107 14.80 -12.17 2.58
C HIS A 107 13.53 -11.58 1.92
N GLU A 108 13.28 -11.84 0.63
CA GLU A 108 12.08 -11.41 -0.10
C GLU A 108 10.80 -12.21 0.23
N LYS A 109 10.91 -13.38 0.88
CA LYS A 109 9.81 -14.37 1.01
C LYS A 109 9.16 -14.47 2.37
N ALA A 110 9.83 -14.10 3.45
CA ALA A 110 9.14 -13.80 4.71
C ALA A 110 8.04 -12.76 4.44
N GLY A 111 8.36 -11.76 3.62
CA GLY A 111 7.41 -10.82 3.04
C GLY A 111 6.25 -11.51 2.33
N THR A 112 6.44 -12.58 1.56
CA THR A 112 5.34 -13.30 0.87
C THR A 112 4.35 -13.94 1.84
N PHE A 113 4.81 -14.56 2.92
CA PHE A 113 3.93 -15.12 3.95
C PHE A 113 3.23 -14.01 4.75
N PHE A 114 3.97 -12.95 5.13
CA PHE A 114 3.39 -11.74 5.70
C PHE A 114 2.32 -11.13 4.79
N TYR A 115 2.62 -10.89 3.51
CA TYR A 115 1.70 -10.30 2.52
C TYR A 115 0.48 -11.18 2.27
N ALA A 116 0.62 -12.50 2.26
CA ALA A 116 -0.51 -13.41 2.09
C ALA A 116 -1.50 -13.31 3.26
N LEU A 117 -1.02 -13.22 4.50
CA LEU A 117 -1.89 -13.06 5.68
C LEU A 117 -2.45 -11.64 5.85
N LEU A 118 -1.74 -10.64 5.32
CA LEU A 118 -1.98 -9.22 5.57
C LEU A 118 -2.64 -8.48 4.39
N LYS A 119 -2.99 -9.16 3.30
CA LYS A 119 -3.81 -8.58 2.23
C LYS A 119 -5.21 -8.24 2.78
N ILE A 120 -5.45 -6.94 3.01
CA ILE A 120 -6.74 -6.39 3.42
C ILE A 120 -7.59 -5.98 2.22
N LYS A 121 -6.97 -5.78 1.04
CA LYS A 121 -7.74 -5.48 -0.15
C LYS A 121 -8.67 -6.65 -0.43
N SER A 122 -9.96 -6.42 -0.24
CA SER A 122 -11.00 -6.98 -1.10
C SER A 122 -10.64 -6.49 -2.50
N ASP A 123 -9.69 -7.16 -3.14
CA ASP A 123 -9.70 -7.15 -4.58
C ASP A 123 -10.99 -7.86 -4.93
N ILE A 124 -11.92 -7.17 -5.57
CA ILE A 124 -13.24 -7.70 -5.92
C ILE A 124 -13.07 -8.94 -6.85
N ARG A 125 -11.87 -9.14 -7.41
CA ARG A 125 -11.45 -10.32 -8.20
C ARG A 125 -10.71 -11.40 -7.39
N HIS A 126 -10.32 -11.07 -6.15
CA HIS A 126 -9.70 -11.98 -5.18
C HIS A 126 -10.37 -11.89 -3.81
N ASP A 127 -11.70 -11.94 -3.76
CA ASP A 127 -12.51 -12.18 -2.54
C ASP A 127 -12.20 -13.55 -1.86
N ARG A 128 -11.03 -14.13 -2.11
CA ARG A 128 -10.55 -15.42 -1.60
C ARG A 128 -10.05 -15.37 -0.16
N PHE A 129 -9.82 -14.18 0.39
CA PHE A 129 -9.58 -14.01 1.84
C PHE A 129 -10.86 -13.68 2.61
N ALA A 130 -12.01 -13.50 1.93
CA ALA A 130 -13.27 -13.14 2.59
C ALA A 130 -13.79 -14.23 3.54
N ASP A 131 -13.34 -15.49 3.40
CA ASP A 131 -13.70 -16.57 4.31
C ASP A 131 -12.97 -16.52 5.67
N GLN A 132 -11.86 -15.78 5.77
CA GLN A 132 -11.13 -15.62 7.04
C GLN A 132 -11.51 -14.33 7.75
N SER A 133 -12.15 -14.49 8.90
CA SER A 133 -12.33 -13.39 9.86
C SER A 133 -10.99 -12.76 10.24
N LYS A 134 -11.03 -11.48 10.62
CA LYS A 134 -9.86 -10.76 11.16
C LYS A 134 -9.20 -11.55 12.30
N ALA A 135 -10.00 -12.17 13.18
CA ALA A 135 -9.51 -12.97 14.30
C ALA A 135 -8.72 -14.23 13.85
N GLN A 136 -9.17 -14.93 12.81
CA GLN A 136 -8.46 -16.11 12.30
C GLN A 136 -7.11 -15.73 11.70
N ARG A 137 -7.05 -14.65 10.92
CA ARG A 137 -5.80 -14.11 10.37
C ARG A 137 -4.82 -13.75 11.49
N LEU A 138 -5.33 -13.16 12.58
CA LEU A 138 -4.52 -12.73 13.72
C LEU A 138 -3.94 -13.95 14.46
N ALA A 139 -4.75 -14.99 14.64
CA ALA A 139 -4.30 -16.24 15.26
C ALA A 139 -3.20 -16.94 14.45
N ILE A 140 -3.28 -16.91 13.12
CA ILE A 140 -2.22 -17.47 12.27
C ILE A 140 -0.94 -16.64 12.39
N PHE A 141 -1.07 -15.30 12.39
CA PHE A 141 0.06 -14.41 12.58
C PHE A 141 0.79 -14.73 13.89
N ASP A 142 0.06 -14.78 15.01
CA ASP A 142 0.64 -15.05 16.34
C ASP A 142 1.29 -16.42 16.42
N TRP A 143 0.65 -17.42 15.81
CA TRP A 143 1.21 -18.76 15.77
C TRP A 143 2.55 -18.80 15.03
N PHE A 144 2.64 -18.14 13.87
CA PHE A 144 3.84 -18.18 13.03
C PHE A 144 4.95 -17.26 13.56
N TRP A 145 4.62 -15.98 13.75
CA TRP A 145 5.57 -14.92 14.08
C TRP A 145 5.79 -14.73 15.58
N GLY A 146 4.80 -15.05 16.39
CA GLY A 146 4.79 -14.73 17.82
C GLY A 146 4.14 -13.37 18.12
N ASP A 147 4.00 -13.10 19.41
CA ASP A 147 3.52 -11.83 19.97
C ASP A 147 4.61 -10.73 19.95
N LYS A 148 5.88 -11.14 20.04
CA LYS A 148 7.06 -10.27 19.95
C LYS A 148 8.03 -10.75 18.88
N PHE A 149 8.77 -9.81 18.31
CA PHE A 149 9.87 -10.07 17.39
C PHE A 149 11.02 -10.77 18.12
N ASP A 150 11.50 -11.88 17.53
CA ASP A 150 12.60 -12.69 18.05
C ASP A 150 13.50 -13.14 16.89
N LEU A 151 14.76 -12.72 16.91
CA LEU A 151 15.78 -13.09 15.90
C LEU A 151 16.09 -14.59 15.89
N ASN A 152 15.80 -15.29 16.98
CA ASN A 152 16.00 -16.74 17.08
C ASN A 152 14.71 -17.52 16.80
N ARG A 153 13.64 -16.85 16.35
CA ARG A 153 12.37 -17.48 16.04
C ARG A 153 12.60 -18.59 15.01
N ARG A 154 11.97 -19.73 15.27
CA ARG A 154 11.92 -20.85 14.34
C ARG A 154 10.50 -21.03 13.83
N VAL A 155 10.38 -21.59 12.64
CA VAL A 155 9.07 -21.98 12.12
C VAL A 155 8.44 -22.94 13.13
N PRO A 156 7.19 -22.70 13.59
CA PRO A 156 6.54 -23.50 14.62
C PRO A 156 6.13 -24.92 14.14
N CYS A 157 6.53 -25.31 12.94
CA CYS A 157 6.34 -26.63 12.36
C CYS A 157 7.55 -27.01 11.49
N LEU A 158 7.59 -28.26 11.04
CA LEU A 158 8.65 -28.76 10.17
C LEU A 158 8.44 -28.26 8.73
N VAL A 159 9.48 -27.68 8.15
CA VAL A 159 9.55 -27.32 6.73
C VAL A 159 10.38 -28.39 6.01
N GLY A 160 9.76 -29.08 5.05
CA GLY A 160 10.38 -30.22 4.37
C GLY A 160 10.93 -31.29 5.34
N GLY A 161 10.24 -31.50 6.47
CA GLY A 161 10.64 -32.47 7.50
C GLY A 161 11.69 -31.98 8.51
N SER A 162 12.09 -30.71 8.48
CA SER A 162 13.11 -30.16 9.38
C SER A 162 12.68 -28.85 10.03
N SER A 163 13.15 -28.57 11.25
CA SER A 163 12.94 -27.27 11.89
C SER A 163 13.85 -26.24 11.23
N GLN A 164 13.25 -25.20 10.64
CA GLN A 164 13.97 -24.13 9.95
C GLN A 164 13.99 -22.85 10.82
N PRO A 165 15.13 -22.15 10.91
CA PRO A 165 15.16 -20.80 11.47
C PRO A 165 14.37 -19.85 10.58
N ILE A 166 13.75 -18.84 11.18
CA ILE A 166 13.14 -17.76 10.43
C ILE A 166 14.16 -16.63 10.33
N ASP A 167 14.77 -16.48 9.15
CA ASP A 167 15.71 -15.39 8.89
C ASP A 167 14.93 -14.13 8.49
N VAL A 168 14.55 -13.34 9.49
CA VAL A 168 13.87 -12.06 9.28
C VAL A 168 14.63 -10.95 9.95
N ILE A 169 14.94 -9.93 9.15
CA ILE A 169 15.59 -8.72 9.61
C ILE A 169 14.52 -7.77 10.16
N ALA A 170 14.75 -7.24 11.37
CA ALA A 170 13.86 -6.30 12.05
C ALA A 170 13.46 -5.11 11.16
N MET A 171 14.43 -4.55 10.44
CA MET A 171 14.23 -3.45 9.50
C MET A 171 13.24 -3.79 8.37
N THR A 172 13.22 -5.03 7.89
CA THR A 172 12.29 -5.49 6.86
C THR A 172 10.87 -5.57 7.39
N VAL A 173 10.68 -6.10 8.60
CA VAL A 173 9.38 -6.10 9.31
C VAL A 173 8.85 -4.68 9.44
N LEU A 174 9.69 -3.77 9.95
CA LEU A 174 9.31 -2.39 10.20
C LEU A 174 9.02 -1.62 8.92
N ARG A 175 9.84 -1.81 7.87
CA ARG A 175 9.56 -1.27 6.54
C ARG A 175 8.17 -1.67 6.08
N HIS A 176 7.80 -2.95 6.18
CA HIS A 176 6.48 -3.41 5.76
C HIS A 176 5.35 -2.87 6.63
N PHE A 177 5.51 -2.91 7.95
CA PHE A 177 4.56 -2.34 8.91
C PHE A 177 4.30 -0.86 8.60
N LEU A 178 5.34 -0.05 8.57
CA LEU A 178 5.25 1.39 8.32
C LEU A 178 4.75 1.70 6.91
N SER A 179 5.19 0.96 5.88
CA SER A 179 4.67 1.12 4.51
C SER A 179 3.16 0.88 4.44
N SER A 180 2.62 -0.06 5.21
CA SER A 180 1.18 -0.34 5.22
C SER A 180 0.37 0.81 5.81
N ILE A 181 0.90 1.45 6.85
CA ILE A 181 0.28 2.61 7.50
C ILE A 181 0.41 3.84 6.62
N PHE A 182 1.60 4.09 6.10
CA PHE A 182 1.88 5.18 5.18
C PHE A 182 0.98 5.11 3.94
N SER A 183 0.89 3.94 3.29
CA SER A 183 0.01 3.73 2.13
C SER A 183 -1.47 3.88 2.46
N TRP A 184 -1.90 3.49 3.66
CA TRP A 184 -3.28 3.68 4.11
C TRP A 184 -3.61 5.18 4.27
N MET A 185 -2.68 5.95 4.82
CA MET A 185 -2.82 7.41 4.96
C MET A 185 -2.79 8.14 3.61
N ASP A 186 -1.90 7.77 2.68
CA ASP A 186 -1.85 8.39 1.33
C ASP A 186 -3.13 8.13 0.51
N CYS A 187 -3.83 7.03 0.81
CA CYS A 187 -5.10 6.63 0.19
C CYS A 187 -6.34 6.93 1.05
N ALA A 188 -6.28 7.93 1.95
CA ALA A 188 -7.35 8.25 2.89
C ALA A 188 -8.76 8.39 2.27
N GLU A 189 -8.86 8.95 1.05
CA GLU A 189 -10.11 9.15 0.30
C GLU A 189 -10.88 7.85 0.01
N LYS A 190 -10.19 6.71 0.05
CA LYS A 190 -10.80 5.40 -0.21
C LYS A 190 -11.60 4.87 0.98
N HIS A 191 -11.56 5.53 2.14
CA HIS A 191 -12.22 5.08 3.36
C HIS A 191 -11.90 3.62 3.71
N GLN A 192 -10.66 3.20 3.46
CA GLN A 192 -10.26 1.82 3.69
C GLN A 192 -10.17 1.52 5.18
N PRO A 193 -10.50 0.28 5.61
CA PRO A 193 -10.30 -0.13 6.99
C PRO A 193 -8.83 0.00 7.37
N ALA A 194 -8.59 0.27 8.66
CA ALA A 194 -7.25 0.44 9.18
C ALA A 194 -6.38 -0.81 8.92
N PRO A 195 -5.06 -0.62 8.68
CA PRO A 195 -4.14 -1.72 8.45
C PRO A 195 -4.20 -2.75 9.59
N PHE A 196 -4.35 -4.01 9.21
CA PHE A 196 -4.34 -5.16 10.10
C PHE A 196 -3.11 -5.20 11.00
N TRP A 197 -1.97 -4.72 10.50
CA TRP A 197 -0.72 -4.58 11.25
C TRP A 197 -0.86 -3.80 12.54
N LEU A 198 -1.79 -2.84 12.63
CA LEU A 198 -2.00 -2.05 13.85
C LEU A 198 -2.42 -2.92 15.05
N GLU A 199 -3.04 -4.07 14.81
CA GLU A 199 -3.38 -5.04 15.85
C GLU A 199 -2.15 -5.78 16.42
N ARG A 200 -0.99 -5.65 15.77
CA ARG A 200 0.28 -6.29 16.13
C ARG A 200 1.37 -5.25 16.33
N MET A 201 0.99 -4.10 16.86
CA MET A 201 1.92 -3.02 17.17
C MET A 201 3.04 -3.47 18.11
N ASP A 202 2.77 -4.30 19.13
CA ASP A 202 3.81 -4.78 20.06
C ASP A 202 4.89 -5.64 19.37
N TYR A 203 4.52 -6.37 18.31
CA TYR A 203 5.48 -7.09 17.46
C TYR A 203 6.37 -6.12 16.68
N ALA A 204 5.79 -5.07 16.10
CA ALA A 204 6.55 -4.02 15.42
C ALA A 204 7.46 -3.25 16.39
N LEU A 205 6.95 -2.91 17.57
CA LEU A 205 7.69 -2.22 18.63
C LEU A 205 8.90 -3.04 19.11
N SER A 206 8.75 -4.35 19.30
CA SER A 206 9.89 -5.23 19.62
C SER A 206 10.91 -5.34 18.48
N ALA A 207 10.47 -5.34 17.22
CA ALA A 207 11.40 -5.25 16.09
C ALA A 207 12.14 -3.89 16.06
N PHE A 208 11.43 -2.81 16.37
CA PHE A 208 12.00 -1.46 16.46
C PHE A 208 13.12 -1.39 17.49
N ASP A 209 12.94 -2.04 18.65
CA ASP A 209 13.94 -2.10 19.71
C ASP A 209 15.23 -2.82 19.28
N CYS A 210 15.15 -3.75 18.32
CA CYS A 210 16.32 -4.45 17.78
C CYS A 210 17.10 -3.65 16.73
N LEU A 211 16.66 -2.46 16.30
CA LEU A 211 17.38 -1.67 15.30
C LEU A 211 18.63 -1.01 15.89
N ASP A 212 19.72 -1.02 15.12
CA ASP A 212 20.93 -0.27 15.44
C ASP A 212 20.69 1.25 15.32
N GLU A 213 21.51 2.05 16.01
CA GLU A 213 21.36 3.52 16.05
C GLU A 213 21.46 4.16 14.67
N ASP A 214 22.23 3.57 13.77
CA ASP A 214 22.45 4.07 12.42
C ASP A 214 21.20 3.99 11.53
N ALA A 215 20.19 3.20 11.92
CA ALA A 215 18.88 3.16 11.28
C ALA A 215 18.11 4.48 11.43
N PHE A 216 18.47 5.33 12.41
CA PHE A 216 17.80 6.59 12.74
C PHE A 216 18.60 7.83 12.27
N SER A 217 19.29 7.72 11.14
CA SER A 217 20.02 8.85 10.57
C SER A 217 19.08 9.95 10.06
N ILE A 218 19.50 11.20 10.21
CA ILE A 218 18.92 12.39 9.56
C ILE A 218 19.40 12.56 8.11
N GLN A 219 20.51 11.91 7.73
CA GLN A 219 21.02 11.95 6.38
C GLN A 219 20.28 10.96 5.50
N ARG A 220 19.91 11.37 4.29
CA ARG A 220 19.33 10.49 3.28
C ARG A 220 20.24 9.30 3.04
N TYR A 221 19.67 8.11 2.99
CA TYR A 221 20.40 6.91 2.65
C TYR A 221 20.59 6.82 1.13
N ASP A 222 21.84 6.97 0.68
CA ASP A 222 22.21 6.91 -0.75
C ASP A 222 22.84 5.56 -1.16
N GLY A 223 22.74 4.54 -0.30
CA GLY A 223 23.29 3.21 -0.56
C GLY A 223 22.36 2.29 -1.37
N HIS A 224 22.82 1.08 -1.64
CA HIS A 224 22.06 0.09 -2.42
C HIS A 224 21.10 -0.80 -1.60
N ASP A 225 21.07 -0.67 -0.26
CA ASP A 225 20.13 -1.41 0.58
C ASP A 225 18.72 -0.79 0.53
N LYS A 226 17.89 -1.35 -0.35
CA LYS A 226 16.49 -0.96 -0.53
C LYS A 226 15.64 -1.10 0.74
N ASN A 227 16.03 -1.94 1.72
CA ASN A 227 15.29 -2.05 2.97
C ASN A 227 15.53 -0.86 3.86
N ARG A 228 16.79 -0.40 3.94
CA ARG A 228 17.17 0.77 4.71
C ARG A 228 16.61 2.05 4.11
N GLU A 229 16.76 2.22 2.79
CA GLU A 229 16.13 3.31 2.05
C GLU A 229 14.61 3.30 2.28
N GLY A 230 13.96 2.15 2.05
CA GLY A 230 12.53 2.00 2.18
C GLY A 230 12.02 2.24 3.60
N PHE A 231 12.75 1.78 4.63
CA PHE A 231 12.44 2.01 6.04
C PHE A 231 12.56 3.48 6.41
N GLN A 232 13.70 4.12 6.10
CA GLN A 232 13.94 5.53 6.38
C GLN A 232 12.83 6.39 5.78
N ARG A 233 12.51 6.12 4.51
CA ARG A 233 11.50 6.83 3.75
C ARG A 233 10.11 6.82 4.40
N VAL A 234 9.64 5.64 4.82
CA VAL A 234 8.30 5.51 5.44
C VAL A 234 8.29 5.93 6.91
N LEU A 235 9.42 5.76 7.62
CA LEU A 235 9.56 6.27 8.98
C LEU A 235 9.46 7.79 8.96
N TRP A 236 10.33 8.46 8.22
CA TRP A 236 10.33 9.90 8.12
C TRP A 236 8.94 10.42 7.69
N GLY A 237 8.27 9.75 6.73
CA GLY A 237 6.93 10.16 6.26
C GLY A 237 5.88 10.06 7.36
N LEU A 238 5.99 9.07 8.25
CA LEU A 238 5.18 9.01 9.46
C LEU A 238 5.51 10.18 10.41
N LEU A 239 6.78 10.55 10.56
CA LEU A 239 7.21 11.63 11.48
C LEU A 239 6.91 13.04 10.96
N ALA A 240 6.82 13.23 9.63
CA ALA A 240 6.64 14.51 8.94
C ALA A 240 5.44 15.35 9.44
N GLY A 241 4.37 14.69 9.88
CA GLY A 241 3.22 15.37 10.46
C GLY A 241 1.90 14.63 10.23
N PRO A 242 0.83 15.03 10.92
CA PRO A 242 -0.51 14.56 10.61
C PRO A 242 -0.99 15.14 9.28
N ILE A 243 -2.03 14.54 8.71
CA ILE A 243 -2.79 15.13 7.61
C ILE A 243 -3.49 16.37 8.14
N LYS A 244 -3.40 17.50 7.42
CA LYS A 244 -3.98 18.79 7.81
C LYS A 244 -4.82 19.37 6.69
N SER A 245 -5.63 20.37 7.00
CA SER A 245 -6.33 21.20 6.02
C SER A 245 -6.48 22.61 6.59
N ALA A 246 -6.17 23.61 5.77
CA ALA A 246 -6.36 25.03 6.06
C ALA A 246 -7.79 25.51 5.80
N VAL A 247 -8.54 24.78 4.97
CA VAL A 247 -9.85 25.22 4.45
C VAL A 247 -10.99 24.53 5.17
N ASN A 248 -10.88 23.23 5.39
CA ASN A 248 -12.00 22.41 5.85
C ASN A 248 -11.73 21.75 7.20
N LYS A 249 -12.83 21.47 7.92
CA LYS A 249 -12.76 20.47 8.97
C LYS A 249 -12.44 19.13 8.32
N LEU A 250 -11.34 18.51 8.76
CA LEU A 250 -10.97 17.17 8.29
C LEU A 250 -12.14 16.18 8.47
N PRO A 251 -12.41 15.32 7.47
CA PRO A 251 -13.34 14.21 7.60
C PRO A 251 -13.04 13.35 8.83
N ALA A 252 -14.08 12.73 9.41
CA ALA A 252 -13.95 11.95 10.65
C ALA A 252 -12.92 10.81 10.53
N HIS A 253 -12.89 10.10 9.40
CA HIS A 253 -11.94 9.02 9.15
C HIS A 253 -10.48 9.51 9.07
N ILE A 254 -10.23 10.71 8.53
CA ILE A 254 -8.88 11.31 8.50
C ILE A 254 -8.45 11.71 9.91
N LYS A 255 -9.38 12.23 10.73
CA LYS A 255 -9.08 12.50 12.15
C LYS A 255 -8.73 11.23 12.91
N GLU A 256 -9.43 10.13 12.66
CA GLU A 256 -9.11 8.82 13.23
C GLU A 256 -7.73 8.33 12.77
N MET A 257 -7.38 8.49 11.48
CA MET A 257 -6.04 8.20 10.96
C MET A 257 -4.96 8.97 11.71
N ASN A 258 -5.14 10.28 11.89
CA ASN A 258 -4.20 11.11 12.65
C ASN A 258 -4.07 10.65 14.11
N GLN A 259 -5.19 10.32 14.77
CA GLN A 259 -5.15 9.81 16.15
C GLN A 259 -4.39 8.49 16.26
N ILE A 260 -4.54 7.58 15.27
CA ILE A 260 -3.79 6.32 15.23
C ILE A 260 -2.31 6.58 14.99
N ARG A 261 -1.96 7.46 14.06
CA ARG A 261 -0.59 7.91 13.82
C ARG A 261 0.05 8.43 15.11
N ASP A 262 -0.63 9.36 15.79
CA ASP A 262 -0.08 10.01 16.98
C ASP A 262 0.12 8.99 18.12
N LYS A 263 -0.82 8.07 18.31
CA LYS A 263 -0.66 6.94 19.25
C LYS A 263 0.55 6.08 18.90
N LEU A 264 0.75 5.76 17.62
CA LEU A 264 1.89 4.96 17.18
C LEU A 264 3.23 5.67 17.45
N ILE A 265 3.31 6.98 17.17
CA ILE A 265 4.50 7.78 17.43
C ILE A 265 4.80 7.83 18.93
N VAL A 266 3.78 8.03 19.78
CA VAL A 266 3.94 7.98 21.24
C VAL A 266 4.51 6.63 21.67
N ARG A 267 4.03 5.53 21.09
CA ARG A 267 4.53 4.17 21.41
C ARG A 267 5.96 3.94 20.94
N PHE A 268 6.36 4.45 19.77
CA PHE A 268 7.76 4.43 19.36
C PHE A 268 8.64 5.28 20.29
N ARG A 269 8.11 6.39 20.81
CA ARG A 269 8.81 7.24 21.79
C ARG A 269 9.01 6.58 23.15
N GLU A 270 8.06 5.76 23.61
CA GLU A 270 8.24 4.97 24.84
C GLU A 270 9.47 4.03 24.75
N ILE A 271 9.86 3.63 23.54
CA ILE A 271 11.09 2.83 23.29
C ILE A 271 12.31 3.75 23.10
N ALA A 272 12.08 5.00 22.69
CA ALA A 272 13.13 6.00 22.45
C ALA A 272 13.91 6.40 23.71
N ASP A 273 13.35 6.20 24.91
CA ASP A 273 14.09 6.32 26.17
C ASP A 273 15.32 5.39 26.20
N HIS A 274 15.36 4.37 25.32
CA HIS A 274 16.48 3.47 25.11
C HIS A 274 17.20 3.67 23.75
N LYS A 275 16.79 4.64 22.92
CA LYS A 275 17.35 4.94 21.58
C LYS A 275 17.51 6.44 21.32
N PRO A 276 18.58 7.08 21.82
CA PRO A 276 18.83 8.52 21.66
C PRO A 276 18.87 9.01 20.20
N ALA A 277 19.33 8.16 19.27
CA ALA A 277 19.38 8.48 17.85
C ALA A 277 17.98 8.72 17.25
N PHE A 278 16.96 7.96 17.68
CA PHE A 278 15.59 8.17 17.23
C PHE A 278 14.98 9.47 17.78
N ASP A 279 15.25 9.80 19.05
CA ASP A 279 14.80 11.07 19.62
C ASP A 279 15.46 12.27 18.91
N SER A 280 16.76 12.15 18.60
CA SER A 280 17.49 13.16 17.81
C SER A 280 16.90 13.33 16.41
N LEU A 281 16.58 12.22 15.73
CA LEU A 281 15.90 12.24 14.43
C LEU A 281 14.54 12.93 14.56
N TRP A 282 13.71 12.53 15.52
CA TRP A 282 12.40 13.13 15.74
C TRP A 282 12.48 14.64 15.96
N GLN A 283 13.34 15.09 16.87
CA GLN A 283 13.53 16.52 17.17
C GLN A 283 14.04 17.29 15.95
N HIS A 284 14.90 16.67 15.14
CA HIS A 284 15.36 17.26 13.88
C HIS A 284 14.19 17.46 12.91
N ILE A 285 13.39 16.43 12.68
CA ILE A 285 12.22 16.48 11.79
C ILE A 285 11.19 17.49 12.29
N ASP A 286 10.91 17.52 13.60
CA ASP A 286 9.95 18.45 14.20
C ASP A 286 10.40 19.91 14.06
N LYS A 287 11.70 20.18 14.20
CA LYS A 287 12.26 21.53 14.17
C LYS A 287 12.55 22.04 12.77
N HIS A 288 13.11 21.21 11.90
CA HIS A 288 13.63 21.59 10.60
C HIS A 288 12.74 21.12 9.44
N GLY A 289 11.78 20.23 9.72
CA GLY A 289 11.15 19.43 8.69
C GLY A 289 12.12 18.38 8.14
N VAL A 290 11.70 17.75 7.06
CA VAL A 290 12.53 16.94 6.18
C VAL A 290 12.24 17.43 4.78
N ASP A 291 13.22 17.37 3.89
CA ASP A 291 12.97 17.53 2.45
C ASP A 291 12.00 16.43 2.02
N PHE A 292 10.73 16.82 1.94
CA PHE A 292 9.62 15.96 1.61
C PHE A 292 8.82 16.50 0.46
N GLU A 293 8.32 15.58 -0.36
CA GLU A 293 7.35 15.92 -1.38
C GLU A 293 6.08 16.39 -0.65
N ARG A 294 5.88 17.70 -0.65
CA ARG A 294 4.65 18.31 -0.21
C ARG A 294 3.60 18.02 -1.26
N LYS A 295 2.42 17.63 -0.82
CA LYS A 295 1.34 17.24 -1.72
C LYS A 295 0.05 17.81 -1.21
N LEU A 296 -0.48 18.81 -1.92
CA LEU A 296 -1.84 19.26 -1.73
C LEU A 296 -2.77 18.35 -2.54
N LYS A 297 -3.76 17.77 -1.87
CA LYS A 297 -4.74 16.89 -2.48
C LYS A 297 -6.12 17.52 -2.40
N ILE A 298 -6.75 17.70 -3.55
CA ILE A 298 -8.14 18.15 -3.67
C ILE A 298 -8.97 17.00 -4.25
N THR A 299 -10.03 16.65 -3.54
CA THR A 299 -10.95 15.57 -3.89
C THR A 299 -12.32 16.15 -4.16
N PHE A 300 -12.94 15.76 -5.27
CA PHE A 300 -14.30 16.15 -5.62
C PHE A 300 -14.94 15.14 -6.57
N THR A 301 -16.23 15.29 -6.82
CA THR A 301 -17.01 14.50 -7.77
C THR A 301 -17.58 15.38 -8.88
N LEU A 302 -17.85 14.78 -10.04
CA LEU A 302 -18.51 15.41 -11.18
C LEU A 302 -19.73 14.58 -11.58
N SER A 303 -20.73 15.22 -12.18
CA SER A 303 -21.77 14.50 -12.91
C SER A 303 -21.17 13.75 -14.10
N GLU A 304 -21.88 12.74 -14.62
CA GLU A 304 -21.41 11.97 -15.78
C GLU A 304 -21.16 12.85 -17.02
N GLU A 305 -22.06 13.80 -17.28
CA GLU A 305 -21.93 14.75 -18.39
C GLU A 305 -20.68 15.63 -18.25
N GLN A 306 -20.44 16.18 -17.06
CA GLN A 306 -19.26 17.00 -16.77
C GLN A 306 -17.98 16.18 -16.83
N LEU A 307 -18.03 14.94 -16.37
CA LEU A 307 -16.90 14.03 -16.43
C LEU A 307 -16.50 13.75 -17.89
N ILE A 308 -17.49 13.51 -18.77
CA ILE A 308 -17.26 13.34 -20.21
C ILE A 308 -16.63 14.61 -20.81
N GLU A 309 -17.15 15.79 -20.45
CA GLU A 309 -16.61 17.06 -20.92
C GLU A 309 -15.16 17.28 -20.47
N TRP A 310 -14.87 17.09 -19.19
CA TRP A 310 -13.53 17.21 -18.62
C TRP A 310 -12.57 16.22 -19.26
N ARG A 311 -12.96 14.95 -19.37
CA ARG A 311 -12.17 13.92 -20.08
C ARG A 311 -11.89 14.34 -21.51
N SER A 312 -12.89 14.82 -22.26
CA SER A 312 -12.70 15.27 -23.64
C SER A 312 -11.72 16.43 -23.76
N THR A 313 -11.72 17.36 -22.80
CA THR A 313 -10.82 18.52 -22.78
C THR A 313 -9.40 18.12 -22.37
N ILE A 314 -9.27 17.19 -21.41
CA ILE A 314 -7.99 16.73 -20.86
C ILE A 314 -7.28 15.73 -21.79
N THR A 315 -8.02 14.93 -22.55
CA THR A 315 -7.46 13.86 -23.40
C THR A 315 -7.01 14.31 -24.79
N GLN A 316 -7.27 15.56 -25.22
CA GLN A 316 -6.80 16.06 -26.52
C GLN A 316 -5.27 15.93 -26.62
N GLY A 317 -4.80 14.84 -27.25
CA GLY A 317 -3.40 14.61 -27.63
C GLY A 317 -2.61 13.49 -26.94
N LYS A 318 -3.07 12.85 -25.85
CA LYS A 318 -2.39 11.68 -25.22
C LYS A 318 -3.40 10.77 -24.50
N SER A 319 -3.26 9.45 -24.67
CA SER A 319 -4.04 8.45 -23.93
C SER A 319 -3.69 8.49 -22.43
N PRO A 320 -4.67 8.30 -21.51
CA PRO A 320 -4.37 8.09 -20.09
C PRO A 320 -3.36 6.98 -19.89
N THR A 321 -2.58 7.06 -18.81
CA THR A 321 -1.92 5.86 -18.31
C THR A 321 -2.88 5.15 -17.37
N TYR A 322 -3.33 3.98 -17.80
CA TYR A 322 -4.15 3.09 -16.99
C TYR A 322 -3.22 2.30 -16.06
N PHE A 323 -3.56 2.27 -14.77
CA PHE A 323 -2.79 1.52 -13.78
C PHE A 323 -3.72 0.71 -12.87
N GLY A 324 -3.26 -0.48 -12.48
CA GLY A 324 -4.08 -1.46 -11.78
C GLY A 324 -4.86 -2.33 -12.76
N ASP A 325 -5.12 -3.58 -12.37
CA ASP A 325 -5.42 -4.67 -13.29
C ASP A 325 -6.79 -4.55 -14.02
N ASP A 326 -7.52 -3.43 -13.93
CA ASP A 326 -8.95 -3.29 -14.30
C ASP A 326 -9.35 -1.99 -15.02
N ASP A 327 -8.40 -1.15 -15.48
CA ASP A 327 -8.70 0.16 -16.09
C ASP A 327 -9.57 1.12 -15.23
N ARG A 328 -9.75 0.83 -13.93
CA ARG A 328 -10.55 1.63 -12.99
C ARG A 328 -9.86 2.87 -12.46
N HIS A 329 -8.57 3.03 -12.76
CA HIS A 329 -7.76 4.19 -12.40
C HIS A 329 -7.18 4.81 -13.66
N GLU A 330 -7.68 5.99 -13.99
CA GLU A 330 -7.12 6.82 -15.04
C GLU A 330 -6.20 7.82 -14.36
N ARG A 331 -4.89 7.75 -14.65
CA ARG A 331 -3.92 8.74 -14.20
C ARG A 331 -3.48 9.57 -15.40
N TRP A 332 -3.54 10.88 -15.22
CA TRP A 332 -2.94 11.85 -16.12
C TRP A 332 -1.83 12.55 -15.36
N SER A 333 -0.59 12.45 -15.87
CA SER A 333 0.57 13.19 -15.37
C SER A 333 1.30 13.88 -16.52
N SER A 334 1.43 15.20 -16.45
CA SER A 334 2.32 16.03 -17.27
C SER A 334 2.33 17.42 -16.65
N THR A 335 3.51 17.89 -16.23
CA THR A 335 3.77 19.22 -15.66
C THR A 335 3.04 20.33 -16.42
N GLU A 336 3.31 20.48 -17.72
CA GLU A 336 2.73 21.57 -18.52
C GLU A 336 1.37 21.24 -19.14
N ALA A 337 1.19 20.01 -19.64
CA ALA A 337 0.04 19.69 -20.49
C ALA A 337 -1.26 19.53 -19.70
N ILE A 338 -1.19 19.13 -18.43
CA ILE A 338 -2.38 19.00 -17.58
C ILE A 338 -2.75 20.34 -16.99
N ASP A 339 -1.78 21.08 -16.47
CA ASP A 339 -1.99 22.45 -16.00
C ASP A 339 -2.63 23.31 -17.11
N SER A 340 -2.05 23.32 -18.32
CA SER A 340 -2.60 24.03 -19.47
C SER A 340 -4.05 23.64 -19.80
N LYS A 341 -4.42 22.36 -19.62
CA LYS A 341 -5.79 21.88 -19.90
C LYS A 341 -6.75 22.20 -18.77
N LEU A 342 -6.32 22.15 -17.52
CA LEU A 342 -7.07 22.62 -16.36
C LEU A 342 -7.35 24.12 -16.50
N ARG A 343 -6.34 24.92 -16.83
CA ARG A 343 -6.47 26.36 -17.08
C ARG A 343 -7.45 26.69 -18.21
N ARG A 344 -7.52 25.86 -19.27
CA ARG A 344 -8.57 25.98 -20.29
C ARG A 344 -9.96 25.73 -19.74
N LEU A 345 -10.13 24.74 -18.85
CA LEU A 345 -11.40 24.49 -18.17
C LEU A 345 -11.78 25.70 -17.29
N LEU A 346 -10.84 26.17 -16.46
CA LEU A 346 -11.04 27.37 -15.62
C LEU A 346 -11.49 28.57 -16.45
N LYS A 347 -10.76 28.88 -17.54
CA LYS A 347 -11.04 30.00 -18.43
C LYS A 347 -12.39 29.91 -19.13
N ARG A 348 -12.87 28.69 -19.44
CA ARG A 348 -14.20 28.47 -20.04
C ARG A 348 -15.32 28.72 -19.03
N THR A 349 -15.11 28.36 -17.77
CA THR A 349 -16.07 28.61 -16.69
C THR A 349 -16.12 30.10 -16.33
N ASP A 350 -14.96 30.71 -16.06
CA ASP A 350 -14.81 32.15 -15.84
C ASP A 350 -13.36 32.57 -16.13
N PRO A 351 -13.11 33.51 -17.06
CA PRO A 351 -11.76 34.02 -17.36
C PRO A 351 -10.98 34.54 -16.14
N LEU A 352 -11.67 34.98 -15.08
CA LEU A 352 -11.02 35.43 -13.84
C LEU A 352 -10.37 34.28 -13.06
N LEU A 353 -10.86 33.05 -13.20
CA LEU A 353 -10.31 31.87 -12.53
C LEU A 353 -8.94 31.46 -13.07
N ASP A 354 -8.73 31.56 -14.39
CA ASP A 354 -7.41 31.31 -15.00
C ASP A 354 -6.36 32.32 -14.51
N LYS A 355 -6.77 33.58 -14.35
CA LYS A 355 -5.91 34.61 -13.77
C LYS A 355 -5.61 34.33 -12.30
N ALA A 356 -6.63 33.99 -11.50
CA ALA A 356 -6.45 33.63 -10.10
C ALA A 356 -5.50 32.44 -9.92
N TRP A 357 -5.61 31.42 -10.78
CA TRP A 357 -4.73 30.26 -10.81
C TRP A 357 -3.27 30.67 -11.07
N ALA A 358 -3.03 31.47 -12.12
CA ALA A 358 -1.69 31.98 -12.42
C ALA A 358 -1.12 32.82 -11.26
N ASP A 359 -1.91 33.71 -10.68
CA ASP A 359 -1.49 34.57 -9.58
C ASP A 359 -1.08 33.79 -8.32
N LEU A 360 -1.70 32.63 -8.04
CA LEU A 360 -1.34 31.78 -6.89
C LEU A 360 0.07 31.21 -7.01
N PHE A 361 0.45 30.77 -8.20
CA PHE A 361 1.76 30.15 -8.43
C PHE A 361 2.86 31.17 -8.73
N CYS A 362 2.52 32.34 -9.30
CA CYS A 362 3.49 33.43 -9.51
C CYS A 362 3.85 34.21 -8.24
N LYS A 363 2.96 34.30 -7.24
CA LYS A 363 3.25 35.03 -5.99
C LYS A 363 4.20 34.28 -5.05
N GLY A 364 4.25 32.94 -5.14
CA GLY A 364 5.11 32.09 -4.31
C GLY A 364 6.60 32.12 -4.65
N THR A 365 6.97 32.50 -5.89
CA THR A 365 8.37 32.53 -6.38
C THR A 365 9.07 33.89 -6.23
N SER A 366 8.34 34.93 -5.82
CA SER A 366 8.76 36.34 -5.93
C SER A 366 9.74 36.87 -4.87
N ASN A 367 10.29 36.03 -3.99
CA ASN A 367 11.33 36.44 -3.02
C ASN A 367 12.75 35.96 -3.39
N VAL A 368 12.95 35.38 -4.58
CA VAL A 368 14.31 35.12 -5.08
C VAL A 368 14.81 36.41 -5.70
N GLU A 369 15.81 37.04 -5.06
CA GLU A 369 16.54 38.17 -5.65
C GLU A 369 17.00 37.78 -7.06
N LEU A 370 16.54 38.54 -8.05
CA LEU A 370 16.87 38.42 -9.47
C LEU A 370 18.40 38.39 -9.67
N GLY A 371 18.96 37.18 -9.70
CA GLY A 371 20.39 36.96 -9.86
C GLY A 371 20.81 35.52 -10.15
N ALA A 372 19.87 34.57 -10.20
CA ALA A 372 20.12 33.19 -10.64
C ALA A 372 19.43 32.96 -11.98
N ASP A 373 20.14 32.34 -12.92
CA ASP A 373 19.65 31.98 -14.25
C ASP A 373 18.28 31.28 -14.17
N GLU A 374 17.32 31.74 -14.97
CA GLU A 374 15.89 31.35 -15.00
C GLU A 374 15.62 29.86 -15.36
N GLU A 375 16.63 28.99 -15.44
CA GLU A 375 16.48 27.66 -16.05
C GLU A 375 16.05 26.53 -15.10
N ASP A 376 16.08 26.70 -13.76
CA ASP A 376 15.76 25.61 -12.82
C ASP A 376 14.89 26.05 -11.62
N LEU A 377 13.87 26.88 -11.83
CA LEU A 377 12.81 27.03 -10.82
C LEU A 377 11.83 25.87 -10.99
N ASP A 378 11.89 24.89 -10.08
CA ASP A 378 10.94 23.77 -10.01
C ASP A 378 9.51 24.30 -9.91
N GLU A 379 8.83 24.37 -11.06
CA GLU A 379 7.44 24.78 -11.15
C GLU A 379 6.56 23.70 -10.49
N PRO A 380 5.55 24.11 -9.70
CA PRO A 380 4.64 23.16 -9.07
C PRO A 380 3.93 22.35 -10.15
N TRP A 381 4.05 21.03 -10.07
CA TRP A 381 3.44 20.17 -11.06
C TRP A 381 2.07 19.68 -10.61
N VAL A 382 1.19 19.47 -11.58
CA VAL A 382 -0.21 19.09 -11.37
C VAL A 382 -0.44 17.68 -11.89
N GLN A 383 -1.14 16.88 -11.10
CA GLN A 383 -1.59 15.56 -11.48
C GLN A 383 -3.09 15.43 -11.27
N LEU A 384 -3.76 14.75 -12.19
CA LEU A 384 -5.17 14.43 -12.05
C LEU A 384 -5.35 12.92 -12.13
N GLU A 385 -6.04 12.35 -11.15
CA GLU A 385 -6.41 10.95 -11.11
C GLU A 385 -7.92 10.78 -10.96
N LEU A 386 -8.47 9.80 -11.69
CA LEU A 386 -9.84 9.35 -11.50
C LEU A 386 -9.82 8.00 -10.82
N ARG A 387 -10.63 7.86 -9.78
CA ARG A 387 -10.78 6.60 -9.05
C ARG A 387 -12.26 6.29 -8.93
N LYS A 388 -12.66 5.08 -9.29
CA LYS A 388 -14.01 4.56 -8.98
C LYS A 388 -14.05 4.05 -7.53
N ASN A 389 -15.09 4.39 -6.79
CA ASN A 389 -15.44 3.75 -5.51
C ASN A 389 -16.89 3.25 -5.55
N ILE A 390 -17.38 2.68 -4.45
CA ILE A 390 -18.75 2.17 -4.34
C ILE A 390 -19.84 3.26 -4.50
N ASN A 391 -19.47 4.53 -4.34
CA ASN A 391 -20.38 5.68 -4.35
C ASN A 391 -20.26 6.52 -5.64
N GLY A 392 -19.40 6.15 -6.60
CA GLY A 392 -19.23 6.86 -7.86
C GLY A 392 -17.77 7.07 -8.28
N THR A 393 -17.55 8.09 -9.12
CA THR A 393 -16.22 8.47 -9.62
C THR A 393 -15.67 9.63 -8.78
N LEU A 394 -14.61 9.36 -8.04
CA LEU A 394 -13.81 10.38 -7.36
C LEU A 394 -12.77 10.96 -8.31
N ILE A 395 -12.61 12.27 -8.27
CA ILE A 395 -11.55 13.00 -8.97
C ILE A 395 -10.58 13.54 -7.93
N LEU A 396 -9.30 13.29 -8.16
CA LEU A 396 -8.20 13.69 -7.29
C LEU A 396 -7.26 14.60 -8.08
N LEU A 397 -7.23 15.86 -7.70
CA LEU A 397 -6.26 16.84 -8.17
C LEU A 397 -5.13 16.91 -7.14
N TYR A 398 -3.91 16.60 -7.58
CA TYR A 398 -2.71 16.73 -6.77
C TYR A 398 -1.88 17.90 -7.28
N ILE A 399 -1.36 18.66 -6.34
CA ILE A 399 -0.43 19.77 -6.59
C ILE A 399 0.79 19.50 -5.72
N PHE A 400 1.96 19.61 -6.34
CA PHE A 400 3.25 19.31 -5.71
C PHE A 400 4.08 20.59 -5.63
N PRO A 401 3.98 21.34 -4.53
CA PRO A 401 4.49 22.70 -4.46
C PRO A 401 5.91 22.78 -3.90
N GLU A 402 6.87 22.14 -4.57
CA GLU A 402 8.27 22.01 -4.11
C GLU A 402 8.91 23.35 -3.66
N SER A 403 8.55 24.46 -4.30
CA SER A 403 9.09 25.81 -4.02
C SER A 403 8.18 26.73 -3.17
N ILE A 404 6.97 26.29 -2.76
CA ILE A 404 6.00 27.19 -2.09
C ILE A 404 6.19 27.20 -0.58
N GLN A 405 6.45 28.39 -0.04
CA GLN A 405 6.69 28.61 1.40
C GLN A 405 5.42 28.49 2.24
N ASP A 406 4.26 28.93 1.74
CA ASP A 406 2.98 28.91 2.45
C ASP A 406 1.97 27.96 1.77
N VAL A 407 1.97 26.70 2.24
CA VAL A 407 1.08 25.65 1.72
C VAL A 407 -0.37 25.88 2.15
N ASP A 408 -0.60 26.53 3.29
CA ASP A 408 -1.95 26.83 3.78
C ASP A 408 -2.63 27.86 2.88
N ALA A 409 -1.92 28.95 2.54
CA ALA A 409 -2.42 29.95 1.59
C ALA A 409 -2.66 29.35 0.20
N LEU A 410 -1.78 28.44 -0.24
CA LEU A 410 -1.98 27.71 -1.49
C LEU A 410 -3.24 26.85 -1.44
N GLU A 411 -3.44 26.07 -0.37
CA GLU A 411 -4.64 25.25 -0.22
C GLU A 411 -5.91 26.09 -0.29
N VAL A 412 -5.96 27.21 0.44
CA VAL A 412 -7.10 28.14 0.41
C VAL A 412 -7.37 28.65 -0.99
N GLY A 413 -6.33 29.16 -1.66
CA GLY A 413 -6.47 29.71 -3.01
C GLY A 413 -6.94 28.68 -4.03
N VAL A 414 -6.35 27.49 -4.02
CA VAL A 414 -6.73 26.44 -4.97
C VAL A 414 -8.15 25.94 -4.64
N PHE A 415 -8.50 25.76 -3.37
CA PHE A 415 -9.86 25.36 -2.98
C PHE A 415 -10.90 26.39 -3.45
N ASP A 416 -10.65 27.68 -3.25
CA ASP A 416 -11.54 28.76 -3.67
C ASP A 416 -11.75 28.77 -5.20
N ILE A 417 -10.70 28.49 -5.99
CA ILE A 417 -10.82 28.36 -7.45
C ILE A 417 -11.66 27.14 -7.83
N ILE A 418 -11.35 25.96 -7.27
CA ILE A 418 -12.04 24.72 -7.63
C ILE A 418 -13.50 24.74 -7.16
N SER A 419 -13.82 25.40 -6.04
CA SER A 419 -15.19 25.55 -5.54
C SER A 419 -16.13 26.33 -6.47
N GLN A 420 -15.57 27.11 -7.39
CA GLN A 420 -16.33 27.85 -8.41
C GLN A 420 -16.60 27.01 -9.67
N LEU A 421 -15.97 25.84 -9.78
CA LEU A 421 -16.32 24.86 -10.80
C LEU A 421 -17.59 24.10 -10.39
N PRO A 422 -18.35 23.54 -11.35
CA PRO A 422 -19.59 22.85 -11.03
C PRO A 422 -19.30 21.43 -10.52
N VAL A 423 -18.59 21.33 -9.40
CA VAL A 423 -18.17 20.09 -8.72
C VAL A 423 -19.05 19.82 -7.48
N SER A 424 -19.12 18.57 -7.05
CA SER A 424 -19.77 18.16 -5.79
C SER A 424 -18.75 17.55 -4.82
N ASP A 425 -19.11 17.49 -3.53
CA ASP A 425 -18.31 16.85 -2.47
C ASP A 425 -16.84 17.28 -2.43
N LEU A 426 -16.59 18.59 -2.55
CA LEU A 426 -15.25 19.17 -2.58
C LEU A 426 -14.60 19.15 -1.20
N PHE A 427 -13.43 18.53 -1.12
CA PHE A 427 -12.57 18.52 0.07
C PHE A 427 -11.12 18.76 -0.33
N SER A 428 -10.34 19.36 0.55
CA SER A 428 -8.90 19.50 0.42
C SER A 428 -8.21 19.05 1.69
N TRP A 429 -7.00 18.53 1.53
CA TRP A 429 -6.07 18.31 2.62
C TRP A 429 -4.64 18.22 2.10
N GLN A 430 -3.71 18.43 3.02
CA GLN A 430 -2.29 18.39 2.78
C GLN A 430 -1.72 17.06 3.27
N TYR A 431 -0.80 16.54 2.47
CA TYR A 431 -0.04 15.34 2.76
C TYR A 431 1.45 15.64 2.64
N PHE A 432 2.23 15.12 3.56
CA PHE A 432 3.69 15.21 3.55
C PHE A 432 4.22 13.80 3.31
N GLY A 433 4.67 13.54 2.08
CA GLY A 433 5.16 12.23 1.65
C GLY A 433 6.66 12.24 1.43
N PRO A 434 7.29 11.05 1.33
CA PRO A 434 8.67 10.92 0.94
C PRO A 434 8.95 11.38 -0.48
N ILE A 435 10.10 12.03 -0.68
CA ILE A 435 10.73 12.27 -1.99
C ILE A 435 11.12 10.93 -2.64
#